data_AF-A0AB34I753-F1
#
_entry.id   AF-A0AB34I753-F1
#
_cell.length_a   1.000
_cell.length_b   1.000
_cell.length_c   1.000
_cell.angle_alpha   90.00
_cell.angle_beta   90.00
_cell.angle_gamma   90.00
#
_symmetry.space_group_name_H-M   'P 1'
#
loop_
_entity.id
_entity.type
_entity.pdbx_description
1 polymer ?
#
loop_
_entity_poly.entity_id
_entity_poly.type
_entity_poly.pdbx_seq_one_letter_code
_entity_poly.pdbx_strand_id
1 'polypeptide(L)'
;MSYSALVTKTNRIARILAGSKKKICTKKPRFMSACAQLVIAFILICIQLGIIIALFIMEPPDIMHDYPSIREVYLICNTTNLGVVTPLGYNGLLILSCTFYAFKTRNVPANFNEAKYIAFTMYTTCIIWLAFVPIYFGSNYKIITMCFSVSLSATVALGCMFVPKVYIILAKPERNVRSAFTTSTVVRMHVGDGKSSSAASRSSSLVNLWKRRGSSGETLR
;
A
#
# COMPACT_ATOMS: atom_id res chain seq x y z
N MET A 1 -9.11 -8.56 7.18
CA MET A 1 -9.05 -7.08 7.06
C MET A 1 -7.61 -6.55 7.05
N SER A 2 -6.79 -6.83 8.06
CA SER A 2 -5.39 -6.36 8.16
C SER A 2 -4.55 -6.73 6.93
N TYR A 3 -4.56 -8.00 6.51
CA TYR A 3 -3.79 -8.45 5.34
C TYR A 3 -4.31 -7.89 4.02
N SER A 4 -5.63 -7.63 3.89
CA SER A 4 -6.23 -6.97 2.72
C SER A 4 -5.71 -5.53 2.54
N ALA A 5 -5.53 -4.79 3.64
CA ALA A 5 -4.93 -3.46 3.61
C ALA A 5 -3.42 -3.53 3.29
N LEU A 6 -2.71 -4.48 3.90
CA LEU A 6 -1.27 -4.69 3.66
C LEU A 6 -0.96 -5.08 2.21
N VAL A 7 -1.75 -5.98 1.62
CA VAL A 7 -1.56 -6.38 0.21
C VAL A 7 -1.83 -5.23 -0.73
N THR A 8 -2.85 -4.41 -0.43
CA THR A 8 -3.18 -3.24 -1.24
C THR A 8 -2.05 -2.20 -1.18
N LYS A 9 -1.51 -1.95 0.02
CA LYS A 9 -0.37 -1.04 0.22
C LYS A 9 0.89 -1.55 -0.49
N THR A 10 1.23 -2.83 -0.32
CA THR A 10 2.43 -3.43 -0.93
C THR A 10 2.32 -3.54 -2.45
N ASN A 11 1.15 -3.92 -2.97
CA ASN A 11 0.89 -3.96 -4.41
C ASN A 11 1.04 -2.57 -5.05
N ARG A 12 0.52 -1.52 -4.40
CA ARG A 12 0.70 -0.13 -4.85
C ARG A 12 2.18 0.24 -4.92
N ILE A 13 2.95 -0.03 -3.86
CA ILE A 13 4.40 0.23 -3.83
C ILE A 13 5.10 -0.53 -4.97
N ALA A 14 4.77 -1.81 -5.17
CA ALA A 14 5.34 -2.63 -6.23
C ALA A 14 5.03 -2.08 -7.64
N ARG A 15 3.82 -1.56 -7.87
CA ARG A 15 3.44 -0.94 -9.16
C ARG A 15 4.15 0.38 -9.42
N ILE A 16 4.31 1.23 -8.41
CA ILE A 16 5.10 2.47 -8.50
C ILE A 16 6.54 2.13 -8.91
N LEU A 17 7.15 1.17 -8.21
CA LEU A 17 8.53 0.75 -8.47
C LEU A 17 8.72 0.11 -9.85
N ALA A 18 7.77 -0.69 -10.32
CA ALA A 18 7.80 -1.25 -11.66
C ALA A 18 7.66 -0.17 -12.75
N GLY A 19 6.87 0.87 -12.48
CA GLY A 19 6.73 2.05 -13.35
C GLY A 19 8.03 2.87 -13.42
N SER A 20 8.70 3.09 -12.28
CA SER A 20 9.96 3.85 -12.22
C SER A 20 11.14 3.15 -12.91
N LYS A 21 11.15 1.81 -12.99
CA LYS A 21 12.21 1.06 -13.69
C LYS A 21 12.08 1.08 -15.21
N LYS A 22 10.92 1.41 -15.78
CA LYS A 22 10.77 1.56 -17.23
C LYS A 22 11.18 3.00 -17.60
N LYS A 23 12.31 3.15 -18.32
CA LYS A 23 12.84 4.45 -18.82
C LYS A 23 11.81 5.27 -19.62
N ILE A 24 10.75 4.65 -20.14
CA ILE A 24 9.67 5.29 -20.88
C ILE A 24 8.34 4.85 -20.25
N CYS A 25 7.65 5.78 -19.59
CA CYS A 25 6.33 5.54 -19.00
C CYS A 25 5.25 5.68 -20.10
N THR A 26 5.06 4.64 -20.92
CA THR A 26 4.14 4.68 -22.08
C THR A 26 2.65 4.66 -21.72
N LYS A 27 2.28 4.36 -20.46
CA LYS A 27 0.88 4.36 -19.99
C LYS A 27 0.77 4.91 -18.57
N LYS A 28 -0.17 5.85 -18.34
CA LYS A 28 -0.53 6.32 -16.99
C LYS A 28 -0.88 5.10 -16.11
N PRO A 29 -0.24 4.93 -14.93
CA PRO A 29 -0.52 3.79 -14.07
C PRO A 29 -1.97 3.86 -13.58
N ARG A 30 -2.82 2.94 -14.07
CA ARG A 30 -4.23 2.83 -13.65
C ARG A 30 -4.29 2.34 -12.19
N PHE A 31 -5.29 2.80 -11.44
CA PHE A 31 -5.53 2.44 -10.02
C PHE A 31 -4.47 2.90 -9.01
N MET A 32 -3.81 4.03 -9.25
CA MET A 32 -2.88 4.66 -8.28
C MET A 32 -3.56 5.62 -7.29
N SER A 33 -4.81 6.01 -7.55
CA SER A 33 -5.58 6.90 -6.67
C SER A 33 -5.86 6.24 -5.30
N ALA A 34 -5.97 7.07 -4.25
CA ALA A 34 -6.33 6.62 -2.90
C ALA A 34 -7.72 5.94 -2.89
N CYS A 35 -8.69 6.49 -3.63
CA CYS A 35 -10.02 5.89 -3.74
C CYS A 35 -9.97 4.49 -4.37
N ALA A 36 -9.14 4.31 -5.40
CA ALA A 36 -8.96 3.00 -6.04
C ALA A 36 -8.33 1.96 -5.08
N GLN A 37 -7.43 2.38 -4.19
CA GLN A 37 -6.85 1.49 -3.18
C GLN A 37 -7.90 1.07 -2.14
N LEU A 38 -8.73 2.00 -1.69
CA LEU A 38 -9.83 1.69 -0.78
C LEU A 38 -10.80 0.68 -1.40
N VAL A 39 -11.18 0.87 -2.67
CA VAL A 39 -12.04 -0.07 -3.39
C VAL A 39 -11.41 -1.46 -3.49
N ILE A 40 -10.12 -1.56 -3.83
CA ILE A 40 -9.42 -2.85 -3.90
C ILE A 40 -9.39 -3.54 -2.52
N ALA A 41 -9.04 -2.79 -1.47
CA ALA A 41 -9.00 -3.34 -0.11
C ALA A 41 -10.39 -3.79 0.34
N PHE A 42 -11.43 -3.01 0.04
CA PHE A 42 -12.82 -3.33 0.35
C PHE A 42 -13.27 -4.61 -0.34
N ILE A 43 -13.00 -4.77 -1.65
CA ILE A 43 -13.33 -6.00 -2.38
C ILE A 43 -12.66 -7.23 -1.74
N LEU A 44 -11.38 -7.15 -1.38
CA LEU A 44 -10.67 -8.24 -0.71
C LEU A 44 -11.24 -8.56 0.67
N ILE A 45 -11.75 -7.56 1.40
CA ILE A 45 -12.43 -7.76 2.68
C ILE A 45 -13.79 -8.44 2.45
N CYS A 46 -14.56 -7.98 1.45
CA CYS A 46 -15.86 -8.56 1.10
C CYS A 46 -15.75 -10.02 0.67
N ILE A 47 -14.68 -10.42 -0.01
CA ILE A 47 -14.44 -11.84 -0.35
C ILE A 47 -14.32 -12.67 0.93
N GLN A 48 -13.48 -12.23 1.89
CA GLN A 48 -13.35 -12.93 3.17
C GLN A 48 -14.66 -12.93 3.96
N LEU A 49 -15.41 -11.82 3.94
CA LEU A 49 -16.70 -11.72 4.60
C LEU A 49 -17.71 -12.70 3.99
N GLY A 50 -17.78 -12.79 2.67
CA GLY A 50 -18.64 -13.73 1.96
C GLY A 50 -18.30 -15.19 2.29
N ILE A 51 -17.01 -15.53 2.39
CA ILE A 51 -16.55 -16.86 2.84
C ILE A 51 -17.07 -17.16 4.25
N ILE A 52 -16.92 -16.23 5.20
CA ILE A 52 -17.41 -16.42 6.57
C ILE A 52 -18.93 -16.54 6.64
N ILE A 53 -19.67 -15.71 5.90
CA ILE A 53 -21.13 -15.78 5.83
C ILE A 53 -21.60 -17.12 5.27
N ALA A 54 -20.98 -17.60 4.19
CA ALA A 54 -21.29 -18.91 3.63
C ALA A 54 -21.04 -20.04 4.63
N LEU A 55 -19.92 -19.99 5.36
CA LEU A 55 -19.62 -20.95 6.41
C LEU A 55 -20.67 -20.90 7.53
N PHE A 56 -21.09 -19.72 7.99
CA PHE A 56 -22.14 -19.60 9.01
C PHE A 56 -23.52 -20.10 8.55
N ILE A 57 -23.83 -20.02 7.25
CA ILE A 57 -25.06 -20.59 6.70
C ILE A 57 -25.00 -22.12 6.70
N MET A 58 -23.84 -22.71 6.38
CA MET A 58 -23.65 -24.15 6.33
C MET A 58 -23.47 -24.78 7.72
N GLU A 59 -22.74 -24.10 8.59
CA GLU A 59 -22.34 -24.54 9.92
C GLU A 59 -22.65 -23.39 10.91
N PRO A 60 -23.90 -23.31 11.40
CA PRO A 60 -24.27 -22.28 12.36
C PRO A 60 -23.46 -22.44 13.65
N PRO A 61 -23.07 -21.32 14.30
CA PRO A 61 -22.32 -21.37 15.54
C PRO A 61 -23.17 -22.02 16.64
N ASP A 62 -22.63 -23.09 17.21
CA ASP A 62 -23.27 -23.86 18.27
C ASP A 62 -22.28 -24.17 19.41
N ILE A 63 -22.80 -24.63 20.54
CA ILE A 63 -22.02 -24.97 21.73
C ILE A 63 -21.94 -26.50 21.83
N MET A 64 -20.74 -27.02 22.07
CA MET A 64 -20.50 -28.46 22.26
C MET A 64 -19.67 -28.72 23.52
N HIS A 65 -19.85 -29.92 24.08
CA HIS A 65 -19.03 -30.40 25.19
C HIS A 65 -17.94 -31.32 24.63
N ASP A 66 -16.68 -31.01 24.93
CA ASP A 66 -15.51 -31.82 24.61
C ASP A 66 -15.08 -32.65 25.82
N TYR A 67 -14.80 -33.93 25.58
CA TYR A 67 -14.52 -34.93 26.61
C TYR A 67 -13.14 -35.56 26.36
N PRO A 68 -12.04 -34.85 26.64
CA PRO A 68 -10.69 -35.36 26.41
C PRO A 68 -10.27 -36.46 27.39
N SER A 69 -10.87 -36.49 28.58
CA SER A 69 -10.70 -37.53 29.57
C SER A 69 -11.98 -37.76 30.36
N ILE A 70 -12.07 -38.89 31.07
CA ILE A 70 -13.23 -39.22 31.92
C ILE A 70 -13.46 -38.25 33.09
N ARG A 71 -12.47 -37.40 33.43
CA ARG A 71 -12.52 -36.46 34.57
C ARG A 71 -12.73 -35.01 34.15
N GLU A 72 -12.65 -34.72 32.86
CA GLU A 72 -12.63 -33.36 32.34
C GLU A 72 -13.71 -33.19 31.27
N VAL A 73 -14.46 -32.10 31.38
CA VAL A 73 -15.45 -31.68 30.38
C VAL A 73 -15.20 -30.22 30.06
N TYR A 74 -14.93 -29.93 28.79
CA TYR A 74 -14.73 -28.56 28.31
C TYR A 74 -15.96 -28.10 27.52
N LEU A 75 -16.41 -26.88 27.77
CA LEU A 75 -17.43 -26.23 26.95
C LEU A 75 -16.73 -25.48 25.80
N ILE A 76 -16.95 -25.92 24.57
CA ILE A 76 -16.30 -25.37 23.37
C ILE A 76 -17.33 -24.92 22.33
N CYS A 77 -16.92 -24.03 21.43
CA CYS A 77 -17.71 -23.70 20.25
C CYS A 77 -17.57 -24.81 19.20
N ASN A 78 -18.65 -25.08 18.45
CA ASN A 78 -18.63 -25.97 17.30
C ASN A 78 -17.73 -25.40 16.20
N THR A 79 -16.47 -25.80 16.25
CA THR A 79 -15.41 -25.30 15.38
C THR A 79 -14.90 -26.45 14.54
N THR A 80 -15.42 -26.56 13.32
CA THR A 80 -15.00 -27.58 12.37
C THR A 80 -13.61 -27.26 11.81
N ASN A 81 -12.89 -28.30 11.36
CA ASN A 81 -11.62 -28.10 10.67
C ASN A 81 -11.81 -27.25 9.41
N LEU A 82 -12.93 -27.42 8.71
CA LEU A 82 -13.27 -26.63 7.52
C LEU A 82 -13.48 -25.14 7.87
N GLY A 83 -14.20 -24.86 8.96
CA GLY A 83 -14.45 -23.51 9.47
C GLY A 83 -13.18 -22.76 9.87
N VAL A 84 -12.09 -23.48 10.21
CA VAL A 84 -10.78 -22.89 10.51
C VAL A 84 -9.91 -22.80 9.25
N VAL A 85 -9.78 -23.90 8.51
CA VAL A 85 -8.86 -24.00 7.35
C VAL A 85 -9.29 -23.10 6.22
N THR A 86 -10.59 -22.95 5.96
CA THR A 86 -11.10 -22.13 4.85
C THR A 86 -10.72 -20.65 4.98
N PRO A 87 -11.04 -19.94 6.08
CA PRO A 87 -10.60 -18.56 6.25
C PRO A 87 -9.09 -18.45 6.43
N LEU A 88 -8.43 -19.43 7.06
CA LEU A 88 -6.98 -19.47 7.19
C LEU A 88 -6.30 -19.55 5.82
N GLY A 89 -6.81 -20.37 4.91
CA GLY A 89 -6.30 -20.54 3.56
C GLY A 89 -6.35 -19.24 2.76
N TYR A 90 -7.47 -18.51 2.82
CA TYR A 90 -7.56 -17.19 2.19
C TYR A 90 -6.57 -16.19 2.80
N ASN A 91 -6.45 -16.13 4.13
CA ASN A 91 -5.44 -15.29 4.78
C ASN A 91 -4.01 -15.68 4.36
N GLY A 92 -3.73 -16.98 4.25
CA GLY A 92 -2.46 -17.51 3.74
C GLY A 92 -2.15 -17.04 2.33
N LEU A 93 -3.13 -17.09 1.41
CA LEU A 93 -2.99 -16.55 0.05
C LEU A 93 -2.69 -15.05 0.03
N LEU A 94 -3.38 -14.27 0.87
CA LEU A 94 -3.10 -12.83 1.02
C LEU A 94 -1.70 -12.57 1.55
N ILE A 95 -1.26 -13.33 2.56
CA ILE A 95 0.08 -13.22 3.16
C ILE A 95 1.15 -13.57 2.14
N LEU A 96 1.02 -14.67 1.41
CA LEU A 96 1.96 -15.07 0.36
C LEU A 96 2.06 -14.01 -0.75
N SER A 97 0.90 -13.48 -1.18
CA SER A 97 0.84 -12.39 -2.17
C SER A 97 1.55 -11.13 -1.67
N CYS A 98 1.30 -10.73 -0.42
CA CYS A 98 2.00 -9.62 0.23
C CYS A 98 3.50 -9.85 0.28
N THR A 99 3.94 -11.04 0.69
CA THR A 99 5.35 -11.41 0.83
C THR A 99 6.06 -11.38 -0.52
N PHE A 100 5.42 -11.88 -1.58
CA PHE A 100 5.94 -11.80 -2.94
C PHE A 100 6.15 -10.34 -3.39
N TYR A 101 5.16 -9.47 -3.17
CA TYR A 101 5.30 -8.05 -3.48
C TYR A 101 6.37 -7.39 -2.62
N ALA A 102 6.39 -7.64 -1.31
CA ALA A 102 7.38 -7.08 -0.40
C ALA A 102 8.81 -7.46 -0.81
N PHE A 103 9.05 -8.74 -1.13
CA PHE A 103 10.34 -9.24 -1.61
C PHE A 103 10.79 -8.48 -2.87
N LYS A 104 9.90 -8.28 -3.85
CA LYS A 104 10.22 -7.55 -5.08
C LYS A 104 10.61 -6.08 -4.83
N THR A 105 10.11 -5.49 -3.75
CA THR A 105 10.34 -4.08 -3.39
C THR A 105 11.49 -3.84 -2.42
N ARG A 106 12.06 -4.91 -1.82
CA ARG A 106 13.05 -4.81 -0.73
C ARG A 106 14.36 -4.10 -1.10
N ASN A 107 14.76 -4.16 -2.37
CA ASN A 107 16.03 -3.63 -2.84
C ASN A 107 15.96 -2.15 -3.30
N VAL A 108 14.80 -1.48 -3.19
CA VAL A 108 14.67 -0.10 -3.65
C VAL A 108 14.80 0.88 -2.49
N PRO A 109 15.74 1.84 -2.52
CA PRO A 109 15.94 2.82 -1.45
C PRO A 109 14.88 3.95 -1.45
N ALA A 110 13.66 3.69 -1.91
CA ALA A 110 12.69 4.73 -2.29
C ALA A 110 12.22 5.61 -1.12
N ASN A 111 12.16 5.12 0.12
CA ASN A 111 11.67 5.86 1.30
C ASN A 111 12.19 5.23 2.61
N PHE A 112 13.29 5.74 3.19
CA PHE A 112 13.70 5.47 4.58
C PHE A 112 13.56 4.00 5.07
N ASN A 113 14.11 3.02 4.34
CA ASN A 113 14.01 1.60 4.70
C ASN A 113 12.57 1.07 4.94
N GLU A 114 11.50 1.78 4.56
CA GLU A 114 10.11 1.37 4.81
C GLU A 114 9.82 0.02 4.16
N ALA A 115 10.35 -0.21 2.95
CA ALA A 115 10.23 -1.50 2.26
C ALA A 115 10.90 -2.66 3.01
N LYS A 116 12.00 -2.39 3.75
CA LYS A 116 12.69 -3.40 4.56
C LYS A 116 11.87 -3.78 5.78
N TYR A 117 11.28 -2.80 6.48
CA TYR A 117 10.39 -3.05 7.61
C TYR A 117 9.12 -3.80 7.19
N ILE A 118 8.55 -3.46 6.03
CA ILE A 118 7.41 -4.19 5.47
C ILE A 118 7.80 -5.64 5.14
N ALA A 119 8.93 -5.86 4.47
CA ALA A 119 9.40 -7.21 4.15
C ALA A 119 9.63 -8.05 5.43
N PHE A 120 10.27 -7.47 6.45
CA PHE A 120 10.44 -8.11 7.74
C PHE A 120 9.10 -8.48 8.40
N THR A 121 8.16 -7.53 8.45
CA THR A 121 6.79 -7.77 8.95
C THR A 121 6.13 -8.96 8.26
N MET A 122 6.22 -9.00 6.93
CA MET A 122 5.61 -10.07 6.13
C MET A 122 6.26 -11.42 6.37
N TYR A 123 7.61 -11.50 6.44
CA TYR A 123 8.31 -12.75 6.72
C TYR A 123 8.00 -13.30 8.11
N THR A 124 8.03 -12.45 9.14
CA THR A 124 7.67 -12.86 10.50
C THR A 124 6.23 -13.34 10.57
N THR A 125 5.31 -12.64 9.89
CA THR A 125 3.91 -13.07 9.77
C THR A 125 3.79 -14.44 9.09
N CYS A 126 4.51 -14.70 8.00
CA CYS A 126 4.54 -16.04 7.37
C CYS A 126 4.97 -17.12 8.37
N ILE A 127 6.04 -16.88 9.13
CA ILE A 127 6.55 -17.86 10.11
C ILE A 127 5.50 -18.14 11.20
N ILE A 128 4.85 -17.10 11.73
CA ILE A 128 3.79 -17.24 12.75
C ILE A 128 2.66 -18.14 12.23
N TRP A 129 2.19 -17.91 11.00
CA TRP A 129 1.09 -18.68 10.44
C TRP A 129 1.51 -20.09 10.00
N LEU A 130 2.75 -20.30 9.57
CA LEU A 130 3.28 -21.64 9.33
C LEU A 130 3.41 -22.45 10.62
N ALA A 131 3.85 -21.83 11.72
CA ALA A 131 3.93 -22.47 13.03
C ALA A 131 2.53 -22.70 13.65
N PHE A 132 1.56 -21.82 13.38
CA PHE A 132 0.18 -21.97 13.85
C PHE A 132 -0.43 -23.31 13.41
N VAL A 133 -0.21 -23.75 12.17
CA VAL A 133 -0.83 -24.98 11.63
C VAL A 133 -0.50 -26.23 12.48
N PRO A 134 0.77 -26.64 12.66
CA PRO A 134 1.07 -27.82 13.45
C PRO A 134 0.72 -27.65 14.94
N ILE A 135 0.81 -26.46 15.51
CA ILE A 135 0.47 -26.23 16.93
C ILE A 135 -1.05 -26.34 17.16
N TYR A 136 -1.85 -25.76 16.25
CA TYR A 136 -3.31 -25.77 16.35
C TYR A 136 -3.89 -27.18 16.16
N PHE A 137 -3.39 -27.94 15.18
CA PHE A 137 -3.89 -29.29 14.91
C PHE A 137 -3.24 -30.37 15.78
N GLY A 138 -2.03 -30.12 16.30
CA GLY A 138 -1.27 -31.08 17.12
C GLY A 138 -1.43 -30.91 18.63
N SER A 139 -2.23 -29.93 19.10
CA SER A 139 -2.41 -29.69 20.54
C SER A 139 -3.86 -29.47 20.95
N ASN A 140 -4.15 -29.63 22.24
CA ASN A 140 -5.45 -29.30 22.83
C ASN A 140 -5.58 -27.79 23.17
N TYR A 141 -4.54 -27.00 22.94
CA TYR A 141 -4.50 -25.56 23.27
C TYR A 141 -5.00 -24.68 22.12
N LYS A 142 -6.05 -25.10 21.41
CA LYS A 142 -6.55 -24.46 20.18
C LYS A 142 -6.89 -22.98 20.37
N ILE A 143 -7.60 -22.68 21.47
CA ILE A 143 -8.05 -21.32 21.81
C ILE A 143 -6.85 -20.42 22.11
N ILE A 144 -5.96 -20.87 23.00
CA ILE A 144 -4.75 -20.11 23.39
C ILE A 144 -3.84 -19.88 22.19
N THR A 145 -3.64 -20.90 21.36
CA THR A 145 -2.83 -20.83 20.14
C THR A 145 -3.40 -19.81 19.17
N MET A 146 -4.72 -19.81 18.94
CA MET A 146 -5.38 -18.84 18.07
C MET A 146 -5.23 -17.41 18.60
N CYS A 147 -5.49 -17.19 19.90
CA CYS A 147 -5.31 -15.88 20.53
C CYS A 147 -3.87 -15.38 20.42
N PHE A 148 -2.90 -16.23 20.71
CA PHE A 148 -1.48 -15.87 20.67
C PHE A 148 -1.01 -15.56 19.25
N SER A 149 -1.34 -16.41 18.27
CA SER A 149 -0.94 -16.19 16.87
C SER A 149 -1.52 -14.91 16.28
N VAL A 150 -2.81 -14.61 16.54
CA VAL A 150 -3.45 -13.37 16.08
C VAL A 150 -2.81 -12.15 16.76
N SER A 151 -2.64 -12.19 18.08
CA SER A 151 -2.05 -11.09 18.86
C SER A 151 -0.61 -10.83 18.44
N LEU A 152 0.20 -11.88 18.31
CA LEU A 152 1.59 -11.77 17.88
C LEU A 152 1.69 -11.20 16.47
N SER A 153 0.85 -11.65 15.52
CA SER A 153 0.84 -11.09 14.17
C SER A 153 0.44 -9.61 14.15
N ALA A 154 -0.56 -9.22 14.95
CA ALA A 154 -0.96 -7.82 15.08
C ALA A 154 0.16 -6.95 15.67
N THR A 155 0.81 -7.42 16.75
CA THR A 155 1.93 -6.74 17.39
C THR A 155 3.12 -6.58 16.44
N VAL A 156 3.45 -7.62 15.67
CA VAL A 156 4.51 -7.54 14.65
C VAL A 156 4.18 -6.50 13.58
N ALA A 157 2.94 -6.49 13.08
CA ALA A 157 2.51 -5.51 12.09
C ALA A 157 2.55 -4.08 12.63
N LEU A 158 2.06 -3.85 13.85
CA LEU A 158 2.06 -2.54 14.50
C LEU A 158 3.49 -2.08 14.80
N GLY A 159 4.26 -2.93 15.50
CA GLY A 159 5.63 -2.64 15.91
C GLY A 159 6.53 -2.32 14.72
N CYS A 160 6.56 -3.20 13.72
CA CYS A 160 7.50 -3.04 12.62
C CYS A 160 7.12 -1.91 11.65
N MET A 161 5.83 -1.60 11.48
CA MET A 161 5.40 -0.57 10.50
C MET A 161 5.23 0.82 11.10
N PHE A 162 4.80 0.93 12.36
CA PHE A 162 4.47 2.23 12.97
C PHE A 162 5.59 2.75 13.86
N VAL A 163 6.31 1.91 14.61
CA VAL A 163 7.38 2.37 15.50
C VAL A 163 8.47 3.14 14.74
N PRO A 164 8.98 2.69 13.57
CA PRO A 164 9.98 3.47 12.83
C PRO A 164 9.46 4.84 12.39
N LYS A 165 8.16 4.95 12.07
CA LYS A 165 7.53 6.21 11.66
C LYS A 165 7.35 7.16 12.82
N VAL A 166 6.82 6.66 13.94
CA VAL A 166 6.62 7.44 15.16
C VAL A 166 7.97 7.90 15.74
N TYR A 167 9.00 7.04 15.69
CA TYR A 167 10.35 7.39 16.11
C TYR A 167 10.92 8.56 15.29
N ILE A 168 10.76 8.56 13.96
CA ILE A 168 11.21 9.68 13.12
C ILE A 168 10.43 10.96 13.45
N ILE A 169 9.11 10.87 13.66
CA ILE A 169 8.27 12.03 13.96
C ILE A 169 8.65 12.67 15.31
N LEU A 170 8.87 11.86 16.35
CA LEU A 170 9.11 12.36 17.72
C LEU A 170 10.59 12.64 18.01
N ALA A 171 11.49 11.74 17.63
CA ALA A 171 12.89 11.80 18.04
C ALA A 171 13.82 12.40 16.99
N LYS A 172 13.39 12.48 15.71
CA LYS A 172 14.18 13.00 14.59
C LYS A 172 13.36 13.90 13.65
N PRO A 173 12.73 14.97 14.16
CA PRO A 173 11.87 15.85 13.36
C PRO A 173 12.60 16.48 12.16
N GLU A 174 13.93 16.62 12.20
CA GLU A 174 14.77 17.10 11.11
C GLU A 174 14.71 16.22 9.84
N ARG A 175 14.33 14.94 9.99
CA ARG A 175 14.12 14.02 8.86
C ARG A 175 12.69 14.02 8.34
N ASN A 176 11.77 14.71 9.02
CA ASN A 176 10.35 14.82 8.67
C ASN A 176 10.05 16.07 7.81
N VAL A 177 10.96 16.44 6.90
CA VAL A 177 10.79 17.58 5.98
C VAL A 177 10.52 17.08 4.55
N ARG A 178 9.51 17.67 3.87
CA ARG A 178 9.10 17.30 2.49
C ARG A 178 10.25 17.37 1.46
N SER A 179 11.26 18.19 1.71
CA SER A 179 12.46 18.33 0.85
C SER A 179 13.30 17.04 0.80
N ALA A 180 13.37 16.27 1.88
CA ALA A 180 14.07 14.98 1.92
C ALA A 180 13.30 13.84 1.22
N PHE A 181 11.99 14.01 1.00
CA PHE A 181 11.12 13.07 0.28
C PHE A 181 11.12 13.31 -1.24
N THR A 182 11.72 14.41 -1.69
CA THR A 182 11.81 14.80 -3.11
C THR A 182 13.19 14.50 -3.68
N THR A 183 13.75 13.30 -3.45
CA THR A 183 14.90 12.84 -4.24
C THR A 183 14.42 12.20 -5.54
N SER A 184 13.79 13.00 -6.40
CA SER A 184 13.48 12.67 -7.80
C SER A 184 13.38 13.90 -8.72
N THR A 185 13.74 15.10 -8.24
CA THR A 185 13.87 16.29 -9.10
C THR A 185 15.09 16.26 -10.04
N VAL A 186 15.86 15.17 -10.06
CA VAL A 186 16.88 14.93 -11.10
C VAL A 186 16.27 14.13 -12.25
N VAL A 187 15.15 14.60 -12.78
CA VAL A 187 14.97 14.58 -14.23
C VAL A 187 15.18 16.03 -14.65
N ARG A 188 16.46 16.42 -14.79
CA ARG A 188 16.80 17.51 -15.71
C ARG A 188 16.16 17.10 -17.03
N MET A 189 15.06 17.74 -17.40
CA MET A 189 14.63 17.75 -18.79
C MET A 189 15.79 18.36 -19.56
N HIS A 190 16.58 17.53 -20.22
CA HIS A 190 17.42 17.98 -21.32
C HIS A 190 16.43 18.29 -22.46
N VAL A 191 15.79 19.46 -22.40
CA VAL A 191 15.23 20.08 -23.60
C VAL A 191 16.45 20.50 -24.39
N GLY A 192 16.58 19.91 -25.57
CA GLY A 192 17.78 20.00 -26.39
C GLY A 192 18.22 21.43 -26.67
N ASP A 193 19.54 21.55 -26.82
CA ASP A 193 20.24 22.67 -27.42
C ASP A 193 19.53 23.12 -28.71
N GLY A 194 18.80 24.23 -28.61
CA GLY A 194 18.34 25.03 -29.72
C GLY A 194 19.17 26.31 -29.75
N LYS A 195 20.36 26.23 -30.32
CA LYS A 195 21.20 27.37 -30.66
C LYS A 195 20.34 28.37 -31.47
N SER A 196 20.07 29.54 -30.91
CA SER A 196 19.53 30.67 -31.66
C SER A 196 20.31 31.91 -31.30
N SER A 197 21.35 32.09 -32.11
CA SER A 197 21.97 33.34 -32.50
C SER A 197 20.98 34.50 -32.59
N SER A 198 21.42 35.61 -32.00
CA SER A 198 21.02 36.98 -32.26
C SER A 198 20.58 37.25 -33.71
N ALA A 199 19.34 37.69 -33.89
CA ALA A 199 18.93 38.53 -35.01
C ALA A 199 17.72 39.37 -34.62
N ALA A 200 17.83 40.67 -34.87
CA ALA A 200 16.84 41.69 -34.59
C ALA A 200 15.52 41.44 -35.33
N SER A 201 14.38 41.74 -34.68
CA SER A 201 13.15 42.04 -35.41
C SER A 201 12.33 43.08 -34.64
N ARG A 202 12.01 44.15 -35.37
CA ARG A 202 11.24 45.32 -34.96
C ARG A 202 9.78 44.93 -34.81
N SER A 203 9.15 45.30 -33.69
CA SER A 203 7.69 45.30 -33.59
C SER A 203 7.21 46.72 -33.25
N SER A 204 6.85 47.46 -34.30
CA SER A 204 6.20 48.77 -34.21
C SER A 204 4.75 48.57 -33.78
N SER A 205 4.49 48.76 -32.49
CA SER A 205 3.14 48.80 -31.95
C SER A 205 2.41 50.06 -32.41
N LEU A 206 1.16 49.86 -32.79
CA LEU A 206 0.13 50.74 -33.37
C LEU A 206 -0.26 51.97 -32.52
N VAL A 207 0.70 52.60 -31.84
CA VAL A 207 0.48 53.72 -30.91
C VAL A 207 0.73 55.09 -31.57
N ASN A 208 1.39 55.12 -32.74
CA ASN A 208 1.69 56.38 -33.44
C ASN A 208 0.73 56.75 -34.58
N LEU A 209 -0.29 55.93 -34.88
CA LEU A 209 -1.26 56.23 -35.95
C LEU A 209 -2.39 57.18 -35.52
N TRP A 210 -2.48 57.51 -34.23
CA TRP A 210 -3.57 58.34 -33.69
C TRP A 210 -3.17 59.79 -33.35
N LYS A 211 -1.91 60.19 -33.60
CA LYS A 211 -1.38 61.52 -33.26
C LYS A 211 -1.02 62.42 -34.45
N ARG A 212 -1.66 62.24 -35.62
CA ARG A 212 -1.49 63.15 -36.78
C ARG A 212 -2.75 63.47 -37.59
N ARG A 213 -3.95 63.09 -37.12
CA ARG A 213 -5.22 63.39 -37.81
C ARG A 213 -5.94 64.63 -37.27
N GLY A 214 -5.18 65.66 -36.95
CA GLY A 214 -5.67 66.95 -36.45
C GLY A 214 -4.72 68.08 -36.80
N SER A 215 -4.65 68.43 -38.08
CA SER A 215 -4.21 69.74 -38.56
C SER A 215 -4.75 69.93 -39.99
N SER A 216 -6.00 70.37 -40.07
CA SER A 216 -6.54 71.01 -41.27
C SER A 216 -5.97 72.42 -41.37
N GLY A 217 -5.62 72.87 -42.58
CA GLY A 217 -5.55 74.29 -42.91
C GLY A 217 -4.39 74.71 -43.81
N GLU A 218 -4.73 75.20 -45.01
CA GLU A 218 -3.99 76.16 -45.88
C GLU A 218 -2.80 75.56 -46.67
N THR A 219 -2.57 75.76 -47.99
CA THR A 219 -2.98 76.80 -48.95
C THR A 219 -2.65 76.36 -50.41
N LEU A 220 -3.48 76.78 -51.39
CA LEU A 220 -3.18 77.23 -52.78
C LEU A 220 -2.29 76.40 -53.75
N ARG A 221 -2.93 75.80 -54.77
CA ARG A 221 -2.95 76.28 -56.17
C ARG A 221 -4.00 75.54 -57.00
#